data_AF-A0A536E745-F1
#
_entry.id   AF-A0A536E745-F1
#
_cell.length_a   1.000
_cell.length_b   1.000
_cell.length_c   1.000
_cell.angle_alpha   90.00
_cell.angle_beta   90.00
_cell.angle_gamma   90.00
#
_symmetry.space_group_name_H-M   'P 1'
#
loop_
_entity.id
_entity.type
_entity.pdbx_description
1 polymer ?
#
loop_
_entity_poly.entity_id
_entity_poly.type
_entity_poly.pdbx_seq_one_letter_code
_entity_poly.pdbx_strand_id
1 'polypeptide(L)'
;MALYTSVAGFAGNLTADSAKAAVSACAKTVVLTDPATLTGDARTEATALNAETTAALAEITAEANSSIDEAVAETSDEGDAKDATALNAQLTEIVADACKAVASLKAEYVAAIAELKAQTAEVKQPDVEKQDVEKQDVEKQDVEKPETETRDSAKAGSDREGND
;
A
#
# COMPACT_ATOMS: atom_id res chain seq x y z
N MET A 1 -18.68 -15.55 3.89
CA MET A 1 -18.54 -16.13 5.24
C MET A 1 -17.07 -16.09 5.61
N ALA A 2 -16.65 -15.03 6.32
CA ALA A 2 -15.29 -14.92 6.81
C ALA A 2 -15.12 -15.89 7.98
N LEU A 3 -14.14 -16.79 7.86
CA LEU A 3 -13.75 -17.70 8.92
C LEU A 3 -13.23 -16.86 10.08
N TYR A 4 -14.08 -16.66 11.09
CA TYR A 4 -13.61 -16.44 12.45
C TYR A 4 -12.79 -17.69 12.78
N THR A 5 -11.46 -17.61 12.59
CA THR A 5 -10.52 -18.44 13.35
C THR A 5 -10.72 -18.02 14.79
N SER A 6 -11.74 -18.62 15.36
CA SER A 6 -12.01 -18.66 16.78
C SER A 6 -10.68 -18.96 17.43
N VAL A 7 -10.31 -18.13 18.40
CA VAL A 7 -9.39 -18.54 19.47
C VAL A 7 -10.15 -19.62 20.27
N ALA A 8 -10.41 -20.76 19.62
CA ALA A 8 -10.90 -21.96 20.24
C ALA A 8 -9.68 -22.57 20.92
N GLY A 9 -9.47 -22.26 22.20
CA GLY A 9 -8.29 -22.79 22.86
C GLY A 9 -8.06 -22.48 24.33
N PHE A 10 -8.72 -21.52 24.96
CA PHE A 10 -8.57 -21.33 26.40
C PHE A 10 -9.67 -22.06 27.16
N ALA A 11 -9.79 -23.38 26.95
CA ALA A 11 -10.70 -24.24 27.70
C ALA A 11 -10.12 -24.63 29.08
N GLY A 12 -9.21 -23.82 29.63
CA GLY A 12 -8.50 -24.08 30.87
C GLY A 12 -8.29 -22.79 31.65
N ASN A 13 -8.06 -22.95 32.96
CA ASN A 13 -7.79 -21.83 33.85
C ASN A 13 -6.48 -21.15 33.41
N LEU A 14 -6.58 -19.96 32.83
CA LEU A 14 -5.45 -19.10 32.47
C LEU A 14 -4.66 -18.75 33.73
N THR A 15 -3.35 -18.78 33.58
CA THR A 15 -2.37 -18.23 34.50
C THR A 15 -1.75 -17.00 33.85
N ALA A 16 -1.02 -16.19 34.62
CA ALA A 16 -0.25 -15.07 34.06
C ALA A 16 0.61 -15.52 32.87
N ASP A 17 1.37 -16.61 33.04
CA ASP A 17 2.27 -17.12 32.00
C ASP A 17 1.52 -17.58 30.74
N SER A 18 0.40 -18.29 30.88
CA SER A 18 -0.36 -18.76 29.72
C SER A 18 -1.11 -17.63 29.03
N ALA A 19 -1.54 -16.60 29.76
CA ALA A 19 -2.10 -15.37 29.20
C ALA A 19 -1.04 -14.58 28.40
N LYS A 20 0.16 -14.36 28.96
CA LYS A 20 1.27 -13.71 28.25
C LYS A 20 1.70 -14.50 27.00
N ALA A 21 1.72 -15.83 27.11
CA ALA A 21 2.00 -16.70 25.96
C ALA A 21 0.92 -16.57 24.87
N ALA A 22 -0.35 -16.43 25.25
CA ALA A 22 -1.46 -16.20 24.34
C ALA A 22 -1.32 -14.87 23.57
N VAL A 23 -1.03 -13.77 24.28
CA VAL A 23 -0.77 -12.45 23.68
C VAL A 23 0.39 -12.55 22.69
N SER A 24 1.51 -13.18 23.09
CA SER A 24 2.65 -13.41 22.21
C SER A 24 2.28 -14.24 20.97
N ALA A 25 1.44 -15.26 21.12
CA ALA A 25 0.97 -16.07 20.00
C ALA A 25 0.12 -15.25 19.02
N CYS A 26 -0.75 -14.37 19.52
CA CYS A 26 -1.51 -13.44 18.69
C CYS A 26 -0.59 -12.48 17.92
N ALA A 27 0.38 -11.86 18.59
CA ALA A 27 1.36 -10.97 17.95
C ALA A 27 2.13 -11.66 16.80
N LYS A 28 2.51 -12.94 16.98
CA LYS A 28 3.20 -13.74 15.95
C LYS A 28 2.36 -14.02 14.70
N THR A 29 1.05 -13.79 14.73
CA THR A 29 0.20 -13.94 13.55
C THR A 29 0.40 -12.83 12.52
N VAL A 30 1.07 -11.73 12.91
CA VAL A 30 1.45 -10.65 11.99
C VAL A 30 2.73 -11.03 11.27
N VAL A 31 2.61 -11.18 9.96
CA VAL A 31 3.74 -11.47 9.07
C VAL A 31 4.00 -10.23 8.24
N LEU A 32 5.15 -9.61 8.47
CA LEU A 32 5.57 -8.43 7.74
C LEU A 32 6.05 -8.82 6.34
N THR A 33 5.74 -7.96 5.37
CA THR A 33 6.19 -8.04 3.99
C THR A 33 7.69 -7.82 3.94
N ASP A 34 8.40 -8.69 3.23
CA ASP A 34 9.81 -8.45 2.88
C ASP A 34 9.91 -7.26 1.90
N PRO A 35 10.50 -6.12 2.31
CA PRO A 35 10.60 -4.95 1.44
C PRO A 35 11.42 -5.20 0.17
N ALA A 36 12.30 -6.21 0.15
CA ALA A 36 13.08 -6.55 -1.03
C ALA A 36 12.19 -7.01 -2.20
N THR A 37 10.96 -7.46 -1.91
CA THR A 37 9.96 -7.83 -2.92
C THR A 37 9.32 -6.62 -3.62
N LEU A 38 9.55 -5.41 -3.11
CA LEU A 38 9.07 -4.14 -3.66
C LEU A 38 10.22 -3.35 -4.29
N THR A 39 9.89 -2.32 -5.06
CA THR A 39 10.86 -1.48 -5.78
C THR A 39 10.54 0.01 -5.60
N GLY A 40 11.56 0.86 -5.70
CA GLY A 40 11.39 2.32 -5.63
C GLY A 40 10.81 2.77 -4.29
N ASP A 41 9.94 3.78 -4.32
CA ASP A 41 9.35 4.39 -3.13
C ASP A 41 8.52 3.40 -2.30
N ALA A 42 7.82 2.46 -2.95
CA ALA A 42 7.07 1.41 -2.26
C ALA A 42 7.94 0.52 -1.36
N ARG A 43 9.23 0.32 -1.69
CA ARG A 43 10.17 -0.39 -0.80
C ARG A 43 10.48 0.43 0.45
N THR A 44 10.73 1.73 0.28
CA THR A 44 11.03 2.65 1.38
C THR A 44 9.84 2.76 2.32
N GLU A 45 8.64 2.96 1.77
CA GLU A 45 7.40 3.07 2.53
C GLU A 45 7.05 1.76 3.25
N ALA A 46 7.20 0.60 2.60
CA ALA A 46 7.01 -0.68 3.28
C ALA A 46 8.03 -0.93 4.40
N THR A 47 9.25 -0.42 4.28
CA THR A 47 10.26 -0.52 5.35
C THR A 47 9.87 0.32 6.56
N ALA A 48 9.38 1.55 6.35
CA ALA A 48 8.87 2.41 7.41
C ALA A 48 7.62 1.78 8.07
N LEU A 49 6.68 1.31 7.26
CA LEU A 49 5.46 0.66 7.74
C LEU A 49 5.75 -0.61 8.54
N ASN A 50 6.76 -1.40 8.15
CA ASN A 50 7.21 -2.55 8.93
C ASN A 50 7.74 -2.14 10.30
N ALA A 51 8.51 -1.05 10.37
CA ALA A 51 9.06 -0.55 11.63
C ALA A 51 7.94 -0.03 12.55
N GLU A 52 6.99 0.74 12.01
CA GLU A 52 5.83 1.24 12.75
C GLU A 52 4.94 0.10 13.26
N THR A 53 4.65 -0.89 12.40
CA THR A 53 3.86 -2.06 12.80
C THR A 53 4.56 -2.88 13.88
N THR A 54 5.90 -3.01 13.80
CA THR A 54 6.69 -3.68 14.83
C THR A 54 6.63 -2.95 16.16
N ALA A 55 6.74 -1.61 16.14
CA ALA A 55 6.62 -0.79 17.34
C ALA A 55 5.22 -0.88 17.96
N ALA A 56 4.17 -0.76 17.15
CA ALA A 56 2.78 -0.90 17.60
C ALA A 56 2.50 -2.30 18.19
N LEU A 57 3.02 -3.37 17.59
CA LEU A 57 2.91 -4.72 18.15
C LEU A 57 3.60 -4.86 19.51
N ALA A 58 4.78 -4.25 19.65
CA ALA A 58 5.51 -4.25 20.91
C ALA A 58 4.74 -3.50 22.00
N GLU A 59 4.11 -2.37 21.66
CA GLU A 59 3.28 -1.57 22.55
C GLU A 59 2.05 -2.35 23.02
N ILE A 60 1.25 -2.91 22.09
CA ILE A 60 0.07 -3.73 22.42
C ILE A 60 0.47 -4.91 23.33
N THR A 61 1.60 -5.55 23.03
CA THR A 61 2.09 -6.69 23.83
C THR A 61 2.52 -6.25 25.22
N ALA A 62 3.22 -5.12 25.35
CA ALA A 62 3.70 -4.60 26.62
C ALA A 62 2.54 -4.14 27.50
N GLU A 63 1.57 -3.44 26.94
CA GLU A 63 0.36 -2.99 27.63
C GLU A 63 -0.43 -4.18 28.17
N ALA A 64 -0.72 -5.18 27.33
CA ALA A 64 -1.41 -6.39 27.76
C ALA A 64 -0.65 -7.15 28.86
N ASN A 65 0.68 -7.26 28.75
CA ASN A 65 1.50 -7.91 29.78
C ASN A 65 1.46 -7.13 31.11
N SER A 66 1.44 -5.79 31.04
CA SER A 66 1.30 -4.94 32.23
C SER A 66 -0.06 -5.15 32.90
N SER A 67 -1.15 -5.15 32.14
CA SER A 67 -2.50 -5.40 32.68
C SER A 67 -2.64 -6.80 33.28
N ILE A 68 -1.98 -7.81 32.69
CA ILE A 68 -1.91 -9.17 33.25
C ILE A 68 -1.20 -9.16 34.61
N ASP A 69 -0.06 -8.50 34.72
CA ASP A 69 0.71 -8.43 35.97
C ASP A 69 -0.06 -7.69 37.06
N GLU A 70 -0.78 -6.62 36.69
CA GLU A 70 -1.65 -5.87 37.60
C GLU A 70 -2.81 -6.73 38.13
N ALA A 71 -3.55 -7.41 37.24
CA ALA A 71 -4.67 -8.28 37.64
C ALA A 71 -4.24 -9.41 38.60
N VAL A 72 -3.03 -9.96 38.40
CA VAL A 72 -2.48 -11.01 39.26
C VAL A 72 -2.03 -10.44 40.61
N ALA A 73 -1.49 -9.22 40.64
CA ALA A 73 -1.10 -8.56 41.87
C ALA A 73 -2.32 -8.23 42.74
N GLU A 74 -3.39 -7.70 42.16
CA GLU A 74 -4.63 -7.37 42.90
C GLU A 74 -5.28 -8.59 43.56
N THR A 75 -5.20 -9.75 42.91
CA THR A 75 -5.82 -11.00 43.42
C THR A 75 -4.93 -11.79 44.38
N SER A 76 -3.67 -11.38 44.55
CA SER A 76 -2.75 -12.02 45.51
C SER A 76 -2.95 -11.53 46.95
N ASP A 77 -3.61 -10.39 47.15
CA ASP A 77 -3.85 -9.79 48.46
C ASP A 77 -5.14 -10.27 49.14
N GLU A 78 -6.08 -10.88 48.40
CA GLU A 78 -7.34 -11.43 48.92
C GLU A 78 -7.38 -12.94 48.66
N GLY A 79 -7.30 -13.75 49.72
CA GLY A 79 -6.92 -15.16 49.66
C GLY A 79 -8.04 -16.18 49.40
N ASP A 80 -9.08 -15.87 48.62
CA ASP A 80 -10.26 -16.74 48.48
C ASP A 80 -10.44 -17.37 47.08
N ALA A 81 -11.06 -18.55 47.01
CA ALA A 81 -11.27 -19.29 45.75
C ALA A 81 -12.18 -18.58 44.73
N LYS A 82 -12.94 -17.56 45.15
CA LYS A 82 -13.70 -16.68 44.25
C LYS A 82 -12.78 -15.83 43.37
N ASP A 83 -11.58 -15.53 43.86
CA ASP A 83 -10.62 -14.64 43.20
C ASP A 83 -9.97 -15.34 42.01
N ALA A 84 -9.81 -16.66 42.05
CA ALA A 84 -9.29 -17.42 40.91
C ALA A 84 -10.23 -17.41 39.69
N THR A 85 -11.56 -17.44 39.90
CA THR A 85 -12.53 -17.37 38.79
C THR A 85 -12.61 -15.96 38.22
N ALA A 86 -12.59 -14.95 39.09
CA ALA A 86 -12.58 -13.55 38.68
C ALA A 86 -11.29 -13.20 37.92
N LEU A 87 -10.12 -13.63 38.43
CA LEU A 87 -8.83 -13.49 37.76
C LEU A 87 -8.86 -14.15 36.39
N ASN A 88 -9.36 -15.38 36.29
CA ASN A 88 -9.43 -16.08 35.03
C ASN A 88 -10.29 -15.34 33.99
N ALA A 89 -11.42 -14.77 34.40
CA ALA A 89 -12.27 -13.96 33.54
C ALA A 89 -11.53 -12.70 33.06
N GLN A 90 -10.87 -11.97 33.97
CA GLN A 90 -10.08 -10.79 33.62
C GLN A 90 -8.92 -11.10 32.66
N LEU A 91 -8.14 -12.15 32.94
CA LEU A 91 -7.06 -12.59 32.05
C LEU A 91 -7.60 -12.98 30.67
N THR A 92 -8.77 -13.62 30.61
CA THR A 92 -9.41 -13.96 29.34
C THR A 92 -9.80 -12.71 28.54
N GLU A 93 -10.33 -11.70 29.21
CA GLU A 93 -10.70 -10.41 28.60
C GLU A 93 -9.46 -9.66 28.08
N ILE A 94 -8.41 -9.54 28.90
CA ILE A 94 -7.15 -8.89 28.50
C ILE A 94 -6.55 -9.58 27.26
N VAL A 95 -6.49 -10.91 27.25
CA VAL A 95 -6.00 -11.67 26.10
C VAL A 95 -6.88 -11.44 24.87
N ALA A 96 -8.21 -11.45 25.02
CA ALA A 96 -9.14 -11.24 23.92
C ALA A 96 -8.99 -9.86 23.29
N ASP A 97 -8.89 -8.81 24.10
CA ASP A 97 -8.74 -7.43 23.65
C ASP A 97 -7.39 -7.21 22.97
N ALA A 98 -6.30 -7.72 23.54
CA ALA A 98 -4.98 -7.66 22.92
C ALA A 98 -4.96 -8.36 21.55
N CYS A 99 -5.52 -9.58 21.47
CA CYS A 99 -5.60 -10.32 20.22
C CYS A 99 -6.47 -9.62 19.17
N LYS A 100 -7.55 -8.95 19.60
CA LYS A 100 -8.40 -8.14 18.71
C LYS A 100 -7.65 -6.91 18.18
N ALA A 101 -6.91 -6.19 19.03
CA ALA A 101 -6.08 -5.07 18.62
C ALA A 101 -5.00 -5.51 17.61
N VAL A 102 -4.33 -6.63 17.86
CA VAL A 102 -3.36 -7.23 16.92
C VAL A 102 -4.03 -7.58 15.58
N ALA A 103 -5.23 -8.16 15.61
CA ALA A 103 -5.95 -8.51 14.39
C ALA A 103 -6.33 -7.28 13.56
N SER A 104 -6.75 -6.19 14.21
CA SER A 104 -7.02 -4.91 13.54
C SER A 104 -5.76 -4.32 12.93
N LEU A 105 -4.67 -4.23 13.70
CA LEU A 105 -3.37 -3.75 13.20
C LEU A 105 -2.89 -4.56 11.99
N LYS A 106 -3.05 -5.89 12.04
CA LYS A 106 -2.73 -6.76 10.91
C LYS A 106 -3.56 -6.44 9.66
N ALA A 107 -4.85 -6.19 9.83
CA ALA A 107 -5.74 -5.86 8.72
C ALA A 107 -5.34 -4.53 8.07
N GLU A 108 -5.05 -3.51 8.88
CA GLU A 108 -4.58 -2.20 8.42
C GLU A 108 -3.24 -2.30 7.69
N TYR A 109 -2.28 -3.03 8.27
CA TYR A 109 -0.99 -3.29 7.64
C TYR A 109 -1.13 -3.98 6.27
N VAL A 110 -1.96 -5.02 6.19
CA VAL A 110 -2.19 -5.76 4.94
C VAL A 110 -2.84 -4.86 3.88
N ALA A 111 -3.80 -4.02 4.27
CA ALA A 111 -4.44 -3.07 3.37
C ALA A 111 -3.43 -2.04 2.84
N ALA A 112 -2.63 -1.43 3.72
CA ALA A 112 -1.60 -0.47 3.32
C ALA A 112 -0.56 -1.07 2.37
N ILE A 113 -0.08 -2.30 2.63
CA ILE A 113 0.81 -3.00 1.70
C ILE A 113 0.15 -3.26 0.33
N ALA A 114 -1.14 -3.60 0.32
CA ALA A 114 -1.87 -3.82 -0.94
C ALA A 114 -1.96 -2.52 -1.77
N GLU A 115 -2.19 -1.38 -1.12
CA GLU A 115 -2.20 -0.07 -1.76
C GLU A 115 -0.82 0.30 -2.33
N LEU A 116 0.27 0.09 -1.59
CA LEU A 116 1.63 0.31 -2.08
C LEU A 116 1.94 -0.52 -3.33
N LYS A 117 1.49 -1.79 -3.34
CA LYS A 117 1.66 -2.68 -4.49
C LYS A 117 0.84 -2.22 -5.70
N ALA A 118 -0.38 -1.75 -5.49
CA ALA A 118 -1.25 -1.25 -6.55
C ALA A 118 -0.66 0.00 -7.23
N GLN A 119 -0.18 0.97 -6.43
CA GLN A 119 0.47 2.18 -6.93
C GLN A 119 1.72 1.86 -7.77
N THR A 120 2.52 0.88 -7.36
CA THR A 120 3.69 0.44 -8.13
C THR A 120 3.31 -0.25 -9.45
N ALA A 121 2.16 -0.94 -9.49
CA ALA A 121 1.68 -1.64 -10.67
C ALA A 121 1.08 -0.69 -11.72
N GLU A 122 0.39 0.38 -11.30
CA GLU A 122 -0.13 1.40 -12.22
C GLU A 122 0.98 2.15 -12.95
N VAL A 123 2.11 2.43 -12.30
CA VAL A 123 3.29 3.06 -12.93
C VAL A 123 3.93 2.15 -14.00
N LYS A 124 3.68 0.84 -13.96
CA LYS A 124 4.20 -0.14 -14.94
C LYS A 124 3.26 -0.45 -16.10
N GLN A 125 2.06 0.13 -16.19
CA GLN A 125 1.32 0.05 -17.46
C GLN A 125 2.18 0.69 -18.56
N PRO A 126 2.42 0.01 -19.69
CA PRO A 126 3.24 0.58 -20.75
C PRO A 126 2.57 1.87 -21.22
N ASP A 127 3.33 2.95 -21.24
CA ASP A 127 3.05 4.13 -22.06
C ASP A 127 2.72 3.59 -23.46
N VAL A 128 1.44 3.64 -23.81
CA VAL A 128 0.95 3.09 -25.07
C VAL A 128 1.75 3.77 -26.16
N GLU A 129 2.51 2.95 -26.91
CA GLU A 129 3.32 3.33 -28.07
C GLU A 129 2.76 4.58 -28.73
N LYS A 130 3.45 5.72 -28.56
CA LYS A 130 3.34 6.79 -29.54
C LYS A 130 3.90 6.20 -30.83
N GLN A 131 3.00 5.63 -31.61
CA GLN A 131 3.20 5.26 -32.99
C GLN A 131 3.95 6.42 -33.64
N ASP A 132 5.21 6.17 -34.00
CA ASP A 132 6.02 7.09 -34.78
C ASP A 132 5.37 7.10 -36.17
N VAL A 133 4.36 7.95 -36.34
CA VAL A 133 3.76 8.20 -37.65
C VAL A 133 4.78 9.07 -38.36
N GLU A 134 5.71 8.39 -39.00
CA GLU A 134 6.60 8.89 -40.05
C GLU A 134 5.78 9.88 -40.89
N LYS A 135 6.09 11.17 -40.72
CA LYS A 135 5.44 12.24 -41.47
C LYS A 135 5.80 12.03 -42.93
N GLN A 136 4.93 11.33 -43.63
CA GLN A 136 4.92 11.28 -45.07
C GLN A 136 4.66 12.72 -45.53
N ASP A 137 5.72 13.38 -45.95
CA ASP A 137 5.68 14.71 -46.56
C ASP A 137 4.93 14.57 -47.88
N VAL A 138 3.61 14.73 -47.82
CA VAL A 138 2.77 14.81 -49.01
C VAL A 138 2.97 16.20 -49.58
N GLU A 139 3.92 16.29 -50.49
CA GLU A 139 4.16 17.42 -51.38
C GLU A 139 2.83 17.79 -52.04
N LYS A 140 2.22 18.89 -51.56
CA LYS A 140 0.99 19.43 -52.12
C LYS A 140 1.29 19.95 -53.51
N GLN A 141 0.96 19.13 -54.50
CA GLN A 141 0.90 19.53 -55.89
C GLN A 141 -0.24 20.54 -56.03
N ASP A 142 0.10 21.82 -56.05
CA ASP A 142 -0.84 22.91 -56.33
C ASP A 142 -1.22 22.83 -57.81
N VAL A 143 -2.41 22.29 -58.08
CA VAL A 143 -3.01 22.24 -59.41
C VAL A 143 -3.65 23.60 -59.67
N GLU A 144 -2.88 24.51 -60.25
CA GLU A 144 -3.40 25.76 -60.78
C GLU A 144 -3.91 25.56 -62.22
N LYS A 145 -5.22 25.73 -62.42
CA LYS A 145 -5.84 25.81 -63.75
C LYS A 145 -7.20 26.53 -63.61
N PRO A 146 -7.75 27.14 -64.68
CA PRO A 146 -7.24 28.24 -65.52
C PRO A 146 -8.28 29.39 -65.68
N GLU A 147 -7.87 30.62 -65.99
CA GLU A 147 -8.74 31.65 -66.59
C GLU A 147 -7.94 32.46 -67.63
N THR A 148 -8.04 32.12 -68.93
CA THR A 148 -8.82 32.75 -70.02
C THR A 148 -8.35 34.13 -70.51
N GLU A 149 -8.03 34.18 -71.82
CA GLU A 149 -8.20 35.26 -72.83
C GLU A 149 -7.91 36.73 -72.43
N THR A 150 -7.13 37.55 -73.14
CA THR A 150 -7.17 37.85 -74.58
C THR A 150 -6.01 38.82 -74.93
N ARG A 151 -5.61 38.86 -76.20
CA ARG A 151 -4.65 39.79 -76.82
C ARG A 151 -5.02 41.28 -76.61
N ASP A 152 -4.05 42.19 -76.57
CA ASP A 152 -3.61 43.02 -77.73
C ASP A 152 -2.59 44.13 -77.36
N SER A 153 -1.55 44.24 -78.21
CA SER A 153 -0.89 45.45 -78.73
C SER A 153 -0.43 46.64 -77.86
N ALA A 154 0.89 46.88 -77.84
CA ALA A 154 1.59 48.14 -78.21
C ALA A 154 3.07 48.08 -77.72
N LYS A 155 4.08 47.85 -78.57
CA LYS A 155 4.82 48.78 -79.46
C LYS A 155 5.92 49.61 -78.75
N ALA A 156 7.16 49.40 -79.26
CA ALA A 156 8.37 50.25 -79.22
C ALA A 156 9.10 50.38 -77.86
N GLY A 157 10.43 50.36 -77.76
CA GLY A 157 11.57 50.36 -78.70
C GLY A 157 12.85 50.02 -77.88
N SER A 158 13.85 49.33 -78.43
CA SER A 158 15.03 49.85 -79.16
C SER A 158 16.27 50.03 -78.26
N ASP A 159 17.41 49.53 -78.76
CA ASP A 159 18.83 49.80 -78.40
C ASP A 159 19.36 49.14 -77.10
N ARG A 160 20.58 48.58 -76.95
CA ARG A 160 21.91 48.53 -77.65
C ARG A 160 22.71 47.38 -76.94
N GLU A 161 23.39 46.42 -77.56
CA GLU A 161 24.69 46.40 -78.28
C GLU A 161 25.99 46.55 -77.41
N GLY A 162 26.93 45.60 -77.60
CA GLY A 162 28.39 45.66 -77.27
C GLY A 162 28.79 45.10 -75.89
N ASN A 163 29.55 44.01 -75.70
CA ASN A 163 30.91 43.61 -76.14
C ASN A 163 32.05 44.54 -75.67
N ASP A 164 32.76 44.11 -74.63
CA ASP A 164 34.24 44.05 -74.54
C ASP A 164 34.65 43.04 -73.45
#